data_AF-A0A399T0X3-F1
#
_entry.id   AF-A0A399T0X3-F1
#
_cell.length_a   1.000
_cell.length_b   1.000
_cell.length_c   1.000
_cell.angle_alpha   90.00
_cell.angle_beta   90.00
_cell.angle_gamma   90.00
#
_symmetry.space_group_name_H-M   'P 1'
#
loop_
_entity.id
_entity.type
_entity.pdbx_description
1 polymer ?
#
loop_
_entity_poly.entity_id
_entity_poly.type
_entity_poly.pdbx_seq_one_letter_code
_entity_poly.pdbx_strand_id
1 'polypeptide(L)'
;MMGCTKEDMYENEADAVLKSAETKTYQAKFTDDSYFTPLFCEGEIVDYVSGYISAHWRVHYKNGVRQWILINFSGTLTSANGEVLTIRESDKILFEEGMDPTYSVRWNIMGEDGSHYIGSGYVDWTTWDVVPEMTVCPPENQK
;
A
#
# COMPACT_ATOMS: atom_id res chain seq x y z
N MET A 1 -21.22 -44.98 12.58
CA MET A 1 -19.97 -45.04 13.36
C MET A 1 -18.86 -45.51 12.45
N MET A 2 -17.89 -44.66 12.14
CA MET A 2 -16.52 -45.08 11.83
C MET A 2 -15.67 -43.81 11.82
N GLY A 3 -14.83 -43.64 12.84
CA GLY A 3 -13.87 -42.54 12.93
C GLY A 3 -12.58 -42.89 12.22
N CYS A 4 -11.86 -41.87 11.75
CA CYS A 4 -10.45 -42.01 11.41
C CYS A 4 -9.62 -41.54 12.60
N THR A 5 -8.90 -42.49 13.19
CA THR A 5 -7.94 -42.35 14.27
C THR A 5 -6.58 -41.87 13.75
N LYS A 6 -5.80 -41.25 14.65
CA LYS A 6 -4.38 -40.91 14.49
C LYS A 6 -3.57 -42.15 14.08
N GLU A 7 -3.19 -42.27 12.81
CA GLU A 7 -2.09 -43.12 12.33
C GLU A 7 -1.95 -42.98 10.80
N ASP A 8 -1.47 -41.82 10.35
CA ASP A 8 -0.85 -41.66 9.01
C ASP A 8 0.45 -40.84 9.16
N MET A 9 1.21 -41.12 10.23
CA MET A 9 2.60 -40.71 10.33
C MET A 9 3.45 -41.79 9.66
N TYR A 10 4.05 -41.46 8.53
CA TYR A 10 5.39 -41.85 8.05
C TYR A 10 5.39 -41.79 6.51
N GLU A 11 5.46 -40.57 5.97
CA GLU A 11 6.05 -40.37 4.65
C GLU A 11 7.55 -40.10 4.86
N ASN A 12 8.37 -40.90 4.17
CA ASN A 12 9.83 -40.98 4.24
C ASN A 12 10.54 -39.62 4.40
N GLU A 13 11.26 -39.44 5.51
CA GLU A 13 12.13 -38.29 5.79
C GLU A 13 13.35 -38.15 4.85
N ALA A 14 13.56 -39.06 3.88
CA ALA A 14 14.71 -39.03 2.99
C ALA A 14 14.50 -38.25 1.67
N ASP A 15 13.26 -37.91 1.30
CA ASP A 15 12.94 -37.14 0.07
C ASP A 15 12.31 -35.76 0.34
N ALA A 16 12.16 -35.37 1.61
CA ALA A 16 11.70 -34.04 2.01
C ALA A 16 12.83 -32.96 2.02
N VAL A 17 14.04 -33.31 1.58
CA VAL A 17 15.23 -32.43 1.64
C VAL A 17 15.31 -31.44 0.47
N LEU A 18 14.36 -31.40 -0.48
CA LEU A 18 14.44 -30.48 -1.62
C LEU A 18 13.09 -29.87 -2.05
N LYS A 19 12.28 -29.36 -1.11
CA LYS A 19 11.12 -28.51 -1.47
C LYS A 19 10.95 -27.30 -0.56
N SER A 20 11.54 -26.20 -1.02
CA SER A 20 11.10 -24.81 -0.90
C SER A 20 12.28 -23.94 -0.52
N ALA A 21 12.78 -23.14 -1.46
CA ALA A 21 13.54 -21.94 -1.13
C ALA A 21 12.81 -21.20 0.02
N GLU A 22 13.53 -20.69 1.02
CA GLU A 22 12.97 -20.18 2.29
C GLU A 22 12.21 -18.85 2.12
N THR A 23 11.22 -18.80 1.22
CA THR A 23 10.38 -17.63 0.99
C THR A 23 9.09 -17.75 1.77
N LYS A 24 8.68 -16.67 2.46
CA LYS A 24 7.41 -16.58 3.20
C LYS A 24 6.73 -15.24 2.92
N THR A 25 5.41 -15.24 2.80
CA THR A 25 4.61 -14.01 2.67
C THR A 25 3.56 -13.96 3.77
N TYR A 26 3.51 -12.84 4.49
CA TYR A 26 2.49 -12.54 5.48
C TYR A 26 1.52 -11.50 4.93
N GLN A 27 0.27 -11.56 5.36
CA GLN A 27 -0.73 -10.56 4.98
C GLN A 27 -1.52 -10.06 6.19
N ALA A 28 -1.86 -8.78 6.17
CA ALA A 28 -2.69 -8.14 7.19
C ALA A 28 -3.65 -7.16 6.51
N LYS A 29 -4.90 -7.14 6.97
CA LYS A 29 -5.91 -6.20 6.49
C LYS A 29 -6.37 -5.34 7.65
N PHE A 30 -6.32 -4.03 7.45
CA PHE A 30 -6.85 -3.01 8.35
C PHE A 30 -8.04 -2.38 7.65
N THR A 31 -9.12 -2.17 8.39
CA THR A 31 -10.37 -1.60 7.90
C THR A 31 -10.74 -0.43 8.76
N ASP A 32 -11.30 0.61 8.14
CA ASP A 32 -11.75 1.83 8.79
C ASP A 32 -10.66 2.55 9.59
N ASP A 33 -9.44 2.56 9.05
CA ASP A 33 -8.32 3.28 9.64
C ASP A 33 -8.34 4.75 9.23
N SER A 34 -8.02 5.65 10.17
CA SER A 34 -7.99 7.08 9.90
C SER A 34 -6.84 7.41 8.97
N TYR A 35 -7.12 8.15 7.92
CA TYR A 35 -6.13 8.55 6.92
C TYR A 35 -6.20 10.04 6.63
N PHE A 36 -5.04 10.62 6.37
CA PHE A 36 -4.85 12.01 5.99
C PHE A 36 -3.72 12.09 4.98
N THR A 37 -3.91 12.86 3.91
CA THR A 37 -2.83 13.14 2.95
C THR A 37 -3.04 14.49 2.27
N PRO A 38 -1.97 15.23 1.97
CA PRO A 38 -2.04 16.37 1.05
C PRO A 38 -2.37 15.92 -0.38
N LEU A 39 -3.15 16.71 -1.10
CA LEU A 39 -3.27 16.63 -2.56
C LEU A 39 -2.28 17.59 -3.20
N PHE A 40 -1.56 17.11 -4.20
CA PHE A 40 -0.57 17.90 -4.92
C PHE A 40 -1.00 18.18 -6.35
N CYS A 41 -0.71 19.39 -6.81
CA CYS A 41 -0.81 19.82 -8.21
C CYS A 41 0.39 20.70 -8.55
N GLU A 42 1.06 20.40 -9.65
CA GLU A 42 2.26 21.11 -10.12
C GLU A 42 3.35 21.30 -9.04
N GLY A 43 3.47 20.32 -8.13
CA GLY A 43 4.41 20.36 -7.00
C GLY A 43 3.96 21.18 -5.80
N GLU A 44 2.81 21.84 -5.85
CA GLU A 44 2.22 22.58 -4.73
C GLU A 44 1.08 21.80 -4.08
N ILE A 45 0.87 22.05 -2.79
CA ILE A 45 -0.28 21.49 -2.05
C ILE A 45 -1.51 22.32 -2.40
N VAL A 46 -2.52 21.68 -2.99
CA VAL A 46 -3.78 22.34 -3.36
C VAL A 46 -4.90 22.09 -2.36
N ASP A 47 -4.81 21.00 -1.61
CA ASP A 47 -5.81 20.65 -0.61
C ASP A 47 -5.27 19.62 0.38
N TYR A 48 -6.00 19.40 1.46
CA TYR A 48 -5.80 18.30 2.39
C TYR A 48 -7.06 17.46 2.50
N VAL A 49 -6.90 16.16 2.31
CA VAL A 49 -8.02 15.23 2.37
C VAL A 49 -7.86 14.30 3.57
N SER A 50 -8.98 13.96 4.19
CA SER A 50 -9.01 13.04 5.34
C SER A 50 -10.22 12.13 5.30
N GLY A 51 -10.13 10.96 5.93
CA GLY A 51 -11.25 10.02 5.94
C GLY A 51 -10.85 8.66 6.48
N TYR A 52 -11.59 7.64 6.05
CA TYR A 52 -11.36 6.27 6.46
C TYR A 52 -11.00 5.40 5.26
N ILE A 53 -9.93 4.63 5.43
CA ILE A 53 -9.45 3.71 4.40
C ILE A 53 -9.35 2.28 4.93
N SER A 54 -9.38 1.34 3.99
CA SER A 54 -8.89 -0.01 4.20
C SER A 54 -7.48 -0.13 3.63
N ALA A 55 -6.59 -0.78 4.36
CA ALA A 55 -5.23 -1.08 3.94
C ALA A 55 -5.00 -2.59 3.93
N HIS A 56 -4.53 -3.15 2.82
CA HIS A 56 -4.13 -4.55 2.73
C HIS A 56 -2.62 -4.64 2.49
N TRP A 57 -1.92 -5.13 3.50
CA TRP A 57 -0.47 -5.25 3.54
C TRP A 57 -0.07 -6.69 3.19
N ARG A 58 0.92 -6.84 2.32
CA ARG A 58 1.57 -8.12 2.02
C ARG A 58 3.07 -7.95 2.18
N VAL A 59 3.66 -8.68 3.11
CA VAL A 59 5.09 -8.58 3.45
C VAL A 59 5.78 -9.88 3.06
N HIS A 60 6.79 -9.78 2.20
CA HIS A 60 7.54 -10.94 1.73
C HIS A 60 8.94 -11.01 2.32
N TYR A 61 9.32 -12.22 2.71
CA TYR A 61 10.62 -12.57 3.25
C TYR A 61 11.26 -13.65 2.40
N LYS A 62 12.58 -13.61 2.29
CA LYS A 62 13.42 -14.66 1.72
C LYS A 62 14.59 -14.89 2.67
N ASN A 63 14.79 -16.14 3.10
CA ASN A 63 15.82 -16.54 4.05
C ASN A 63 15.82 -15.68 5.33
N GLY A 64 14.61 -15.39 5.84
CA GLY A 64 14.41 -14.54 7.03
C GLY A 64 14.57 -13.03 6.80
N VAL A 65 15.01 -12.58 5.63
CA VAL A 65 15.20 -11.16 5.30
C VAL A 65 13.98 -10.60 4.58
N ARG A 66 13.45 -9.46 5.04
CA ARG A 66 12.34 -8.77 4.38
C ARG A 66 12.80 -8.27 3.01
N GLN A 67 12.06 -8.59 1.96
CA GLN A 67 12.39 -8.24 0.58
C GLN A 67 11.51 -7.11 0.06
N TRP A 68 10.19 -7.19 0.32
CA TRP A 68 9.25 -6.17 -0.11
C TRP A 68 8.00 -6.13 0.75
N ILE A 69 7.33 -4.98 0.73
CA ILE A 69 5.96 -4.78 1.20
C ILE A 69 5.13 -4.29 0.02
N LEU A 70 3.96 -4.87 -0.16
CA LEU A 70 2.94 -4.41 -1.11
C LEU A 70 1.74 -3.95 -0.30
N ILE A 71 1.37 -2.68 -0.44
CA ILE A 71 0.28 -2.04 0.29
C ILE A 71 -0.79 -1.65 -0.71
N ASN A 72 -2.03 -2.00 -0.41
CA ASN A 72 -3.19 -1.58 -1.19
C ASN A 72 -4.11 -0.74 -0.33
N PHE A 73 -4.32 0.51 -0.71
CA PHE A 73 -5.25 1.41 -0.05
C PHE A 73 -6.52 1.55 -0.87
N SER A 74 -7.66 1.54 -0.18
CA SER A 74 -8.95 1.83 -0.76
C SER A 74 -9.86 2.49 0.26
N GLY A 75 -10.55 3.56 -0.11
CA GLY A 75 -11.48 4.21 0.81
C GLY A 75 -12.04 5.50 0.28
N THR A 76 -12.69 6.23 1.17
CA THR A 76 -13.31 7.51 0.88
C THR A 76 -12.70 8.57 1.76
N LEU A 77 -12.33 9.68 1.14
CA LEU A 77 -11.72 10.85 1.74
C LEU A 77 -12.63 12.06 1.50
N THR A 78 -12.48 13.07 2.33
CA THR A 78 -13.20 14.33 2.24
C THR A 78 -12.20 15.47 2.22
N SER A 79 -12.35 16.35 1.24
CA SER A 79 -11.63 17.62 1.10
C SER A 79 -12.05 18.62 2.17
N ALA A 80 -11.19 19.61 2.44
CA ALA A 80 -11.56 20.77 3.25
C ALA A 80 -12.77 21.54 2.67
N ASN A 81 -13.02 21.47 1.35
CA ASN A 81 -14.15 22.12 0.70
C ASN A 81 -15.45 21.28 0.73
N GLY A 82 -15.40 20.06 1.29
CA GLY A 82 -16.53 19.13 1.38
C GLY A 82 -16.69 18.16 0.20
N GLU A 83 -15.83 18.22 -0.80
CA GLU A 83 -15.77 17.25 -1.90
C GLU A 83 -15.44 15.86 -1.35
N VAL A 84 -16.14 14.84 -1.86
CA VAL A 84 -15.90 13.45 -1.53
C VAL A 84 -15.04 12.84 -2.62
N LEU A 85 -13.92 12.24 -2.21
CA LEU A 85 -12.94 11.62 -3.09
C LEU A 85 -12.77 10.14 -2.74
N THR A 86 -12.51 9.32 -3.74
CA THR A 86 -12.16 7.91 -3.57
C THR A 86 -10.68 7.72 -3.82
N ILE A 87 -10.00 7.02 -2.91
CA ILE A 87 -8.60 6.60 -3.10
C ILE A 87 -8.56 5.13 -3.54
N ARG A 88 -7.72 4.82 -4.53
CA ARG A 88 -7.34 3.46 -4.92
C ARG A 88 -5.86 3.42 -5.29
N GLU A 89 -5.04 3.00 -4.34
CA GLU A 89 -3.58 3.03 -4.47
C GLU A 89 -2.98 1.64 -4.25
N SER A 90 -1.83 1.41 -4.87
CA SER A 90 -1.03 0.20 -4.71
C SER A 90 0.45 0.55 -4.74
N ASP A 91 1.09 0.50 -3.57
CA ASP A 91 2.51 0.80 -3.42
C ASP A 91 3.31 -0.45 -3.17
N LYS A 92 4.52 -0.49 -3.73
CA LYS A 92 5.49 -1.55 -3.47
C LYS A 92 6.78 -0.95 -2.92
N ILE A 93 7.05 -1.25 -1.66
CA ILE A 93 8.28 -0.88 -0.97
C ILE A 93 9.25 -2.06 -1.13
N LEU A 94 10.42 -1.82 -1.71
CA LEU A 94 11.52 -2.79 -1.74
C LEU A 94 12.41 -2.56 -0.51
N PHE A 95 13.09 -3.59 -0.05
CA PHE A 95 14.09 -3.52 1.02
C PHE A 95 15.40 -4.08 0.50
N GLU A 96 16.36 -3.20 0.23
CA GLU A 96 17.70 -3.51 -0.27
C GLU A 96 18.72 -2.83 0.63
N GLU A 97 19.90 -3.42 0.75
CA GLU A 97 20.98 -2.86 1.56
C GLU A 97 21.49 -1.56 0.93
N GLY A 98 21.52 -0.48 1.72
CA GLY A 98 21.96 0.84 1.25
C GLY A 98 20.88 1.71 0.60
N MET A 99 19.59 1.31 0.68
CA MET A 99 18.51 2.21 0.27
C MET A 99 18.40 3.43 1.20
N ASP A 100 18.10 4.57 0.60
CA ASP A 100 17.74 5.81 1.30
C ASP A 100 16.51 5.57 2.21
N PRO A 101 16.32 6.36 3.28
CA PRO A 101 15.20 6.22 4.21
C PRO A 101 13.86 6.67 3.61
N THR A 102 13.65 6.43 2.32
CA THR A 102 12.47 6.86 1.57
C THR A 102 11.80 5.67 0.87
N TYR A 103 10.47 5.74 0.67
CA TYR A 103 9.77 4.77 -0.18
C TYR A 103 8.90 5.48 -1.19
N SER A 104 8.88 4.99 -2.42
CA SER A 104 8.06 5.58 -3.48
C SER A 104 6.57 5.33 -3.24
N VAL A 105 5.77 6.38 -3.43
CA VAL A 105 4.31 6.37 -3.33
C VAL A 105 3.66 6.77 -4.63
N ARG A 106 2.40 6.35 -4.84
CA ARG A 106 1.60 6.70 -6.02
C ARG A 106 0.15 6.95 -5.65
N TRP A 107 -0.23 8.21 -5.48
CA TRP A 107 -1.63 8.53 -5.26
C TRP A 107 -2.43 8.49 -6.56
N ASN A 108 -3.65 7.96 -6.44
CA ASN A 108 -4.69 8.00 -7.46
C ASN A 108 -6.01 8.24 -6.74
N ILE A 109 -6.42 9.50 -6.73
CA ILE A 109 -7.54 10.02 -5.94
C ILE A 109 -8.51 10.71 -6.88
N MET A 110 -9.77 10.26 -6.86
CA MET A 110 -10.81 10.72 -7.79
C MET A 110 -12.01 11.28 -7.03
N GLY A 111 -12.36 12.53 -7.31
CA GLY A 111 -13.56 13.20 -6.84
C GLY A 111 -14.82 12.72 -7.57
N GLU A 112 -15.97 12.84 -6.91
CA GLU A 112 -17.27 12.53 -7.52
C GLU A 112 -17.66 13.49 -8.65
N ASP A 113 -17.09 14.70 -8.67
CA ASP A 113 -17.35 15.72 -9.68
C ASP A 113 -16.48 15.56 -10.95
N GLY A 114 -15.66 14.52 -11.00
CA GLY A 114 -14.72 14.26 -12.09
C GLY A 114 -13.31 14.79 -11.86
N SER A 115 -13.03 15.40 -10.71
CA SER A 115 -11.66 15.76 -10.32
C SER A 115 -10.79 14.52 -10.20
N HIS A 116 -9.60 14.52 -10.79
CA HIS A 116 -8.68 13.38 -10.74
C HIS A 116 -7.26 13.83 -10.44
N TYR A 117 -6.77 13.46 -9.26
CA TYR A 117 -5.42 13.72 -8.79
C TYR A 117 -4.61 12.44 -8.92
N ILE A 118 -3.61 12.47 -9.80
CA ILE A 118 -2.69 11.35 -10.02
C ILE A 118 -1.29 11.86 -9.77
N GLY A 119 -0.46 11.07 -9.10
CA GLY A 119 0.94 11.42 -9.02
C GLY A 119 1.80 10.34 -8.41
N SER A 120 3.06 10.68 -8.26
CA SER A 120 4.05 9.86 -7.60
C SER A 120 5.09 10.71 -6.93
N GLY A 121 5.74 10.13 -5.94
CA GLY A 121 6.84 10.74 -5.22
C GLY A 121 7.44 9.74 -4.25
N TYR A 122 7.95 10.24 -3.14
CA TYR A 122 8.41 9.40 -2.04
C TYR A 122 7.98 9.93 -0.69
N VAL A 123 7.91 9.02 0.29
CA VAL A 123 7.75 9.35 1.70
C VAL A 123 9.11 9.21 2.37
N ASP A 124 9.55 10.22 3.11
CA ASP A 124 10.70 10.12 4.02
C ASP A 124 10.24 9.47 5.33
N TRP A 125 10.84 8.35 5.75
CA TRP A 125 10.38 7.60 6.93
C TRP A 125 10.85 8.24 8.25
N THR A 126 11.76 9.20 8.15
CA THR A 126 12.27 9.98 9.28
C THR A 126 11.31 11.08 9.64
N THR A 127 10.78 11.80 8.64
CA THR A 127 9.87 12.94 8.86
C THR A 127 8.40 12.63 8.59
N TRP A 128 8.12 11.53 7.88
CA TRP A 128 6.80 11.16 7.33
C TRP A 128 6.27 12.15 6.29
N ASP A 129 7.14 12.99 5.72
CA ASP A 129 6.76 13.93 4.67
C ASP A 129 6.60 13.21 3.33
N VAL A 130 5.54 13.57 2.60
CA VAL A 130 5.34 13.17 1.21
C VAL A 130 5.98 14.22 0.32
N VAL A 131 6.98 13.83 -0.47
CA VAL A 131 7.65 14.71 -1.44
C VAL A 131 7.17 14.33 -2.85
N PRO A 132 6.45 15.22 -3.55
CA PRO A 132 5.96 14.93 -4.89
C PRO A 132 7.07 15.04 -5.95
N GLU A 133 7.07 14.14 -6.92
CA GLU A 133 7.96 14.18 -8.09
C GLU A 133 7.20 14.41 -9.39
N MET A 134 6.03 13.79 -9.52
CA MET A 134 5.14 13.95 -10.68
C MET A 134 3.69 14.10 -10.20
N THR A 135 3.00 15.08 -10.74
CA THR A 135 1.59 15.37 -10.43
C THR A 135 0.84 15.67 -11.71
N VAL A 136 -0.34 15.07 -11.86
CA VAL A 136 -1.34 15.41 -12.87
C VAL A 136 -2.56 15.90 -12.11
N CYS A 137 -2.99 17.10 -12.46
CA CYS A 137 -4.12 17.77 -11.84
C CYS A 137 -5.39 17.49 -12.62
N PRO A 138 -6.57 17.66 -11.98
CA PRO A 138 -7.82 17.76 -12.69
C PRO A 138 -7.70 18.84 -13.79
N PRO A 139 -8.26 18.63 -14.99
CA PRO A 139 -8.37 19.72 -15.95
C PRO A 139 -9.09 20.90 -15.29
N GLU A 140 -8.58 22.12 -15.46
CA GLU A 140 -9.28 23.33 -15.05
C GLU A 140 -10.65 23.36 -15.73
N ASN A 141 -11.68 22.90 -15.02
CA ASN A 141 -13.04 23.15 -15.42
C ASN A 141 -13.29 24.63 -15.16
N GLN A 142 -13.23 25.42 -16.24
CA GLN A 142 -13.75 26.77 -16.35
C GLN A 142 -15.09 26.86 -15.61
N LYS A 143 -15.08 27.35 -14.36
CA LYS A 143 -16.28 27.80 -13.66
C LYS A 143 -16.42 29.30 -13.84
#